data_AF-A0A0V8H7D4-F1
#
_entry.id   AF-A0A0V8H7D4-F1
#
_cell.length_a   1.000
_cell.length_b   1.000
_cell.length_c   1.000
_cell.angle_alpha   90.00
_cell.angle_beta   90.00
_cell.angle_gamma   90.00
#
_symmetry.space_group_name_H-M   'P 1'
#
loop_
_entity.id
_entity.type
_entity.pdbx_description
1 polymer ?
#
loop_
_entity_poly.entity_id
_entity_poly.type
_entity_poly.pdbx_seq_one_letter_code
_entity_poly.pdbx_strand_id
1 'polypeptide(L)'
;MENKLLTLWRYYPSGSIRVEEISETLQLSHKQTTRYLKKWNEEGWISFTPGRGRGNVSSLKWKRDVEEIFEEKVVKFIEEEPVERSSKYLMYDWSTDSKMRLMNKFQTKLGFVQASEDKLIVPKRYPFFSIHPLEAADVLSAHLAANVYNRLVSITEEGDIIPEIAHSWDASSTKLRLYLKKDVQFHDGSILTAGDVTACLERFRAHPNYKELWSPVEMISAAAPLIVDIHFTGGCSYILPMLTMMCGSIYKENKGRILGTGCFSLEENTDTKTTLAAFKGHFQERPLIDAVEFVQVPHDFKGIYHSPSEGSHSSSVEVESDSGFGAVIMNVCPDRVSQIQRIEVREYLHWIIAKHRGTISDCDPRWTPNGMSVLGSHHHQLTVSEPVRPQFEEPIIIRCANHTAKATQWLIDIFENEGIPSDVRWFSFADTLTRQPDTLDVDLFIHGEIFESNQDFSFYHFLKNGFSPLYQLFSEDEKWKGWLEQYRHTPFEEWAALNLKLEKMLIKESIMIPLYHEKKYIPFSTDIMNIEFKHFGYVDFSKLWVRPEV
;
A
#
# COMPACT_ATOMS: atom_id res chain seq x y z
N MET A 1 -3.11 -32.25 -21.65
CA MET A 1 -3.39 -30.93 -22.24
C MET A 1 -3.50 -31.10 -23.75
N GLU A 2 -4.44 -30.44 -24.41
CA GLU A 2 -4.65 -30.59 -25.87
C GLU A 2 -4.60 -29.22 -26.55
N ASN A 3 -3.55 -28.93 -27.34
CA ASN A 3 -3.39 -27.63 -28.02
C ASN A 3 -4.64 -27.22 -28.83
N LYS A 4 -5.33 -28.18 -29.45
CA LYS A 4 -6.56 -27.94 -30.23
C LYS A 4 -7.69 -27.32 -29.40
N LEU A 5 -7.80 -27.65 -28.11
CA LEU A 5 -8.79 -27.04 -27.22
C LEU A 5 -8.43 -25.59 -26.93
N LEU A 6 -7.14 -25.30 -26.74
CA LEU A 6 -6.64 -23.94 -26.54
C LEU A 6 -6.83 -23.08 -27.79
N THR A 7 -6.51 -23.60 -28.98
CA THR A 7 -6.79 -22.92 -30.25
C THR A 7 -8.30 -22.64 -30.39
N LEU A 8 -9.19 -23.59 -30.10
CA LEU A 8 -10.63 -23.33 -30.15
C LEU A 8 -11.05 -22.18 -29.21
N TRP A 9 -10.51 -22.15 -27.98
CA TRP A 9 -10.76 -21.10 -27.00
C TRP A 9 -10.34 -19.72 -27.51
N ARG A 10 -9.14 -19.62 -28.10
CA ARG A 10 -8.56 -18.35 -28.58
C ARG A 10 -9.36 -17.70 -29.71
N TYR A 11 -9.93 -18.51 -30.60
CA TYR A 11 -10.57 -18.00 -31.81
C TYR A 11 -12.10 -17.85 -31.69
N TYR A 12 -12.75 -18.52 -30.73
CA TYR A 12 -14.20 -18.58 -30.67
C TYR A 12 -14.77 -18.28 -29.28
N PRO A 13 -15.41 -17.12 -29.07
CA PRO A 13 -16.16 -16.83 -27.85
C PRO A 13 -17.44 -17.67 -27.79
N SER A 14 -18.11 -17.67 -26.62
CA SER A 14 -19.41 -18.31 -26.49
C SER A 14 -20.43 -17.64 -27.43
N GLY A 15 -21.15 -18.43 -28.23
CA GLY A 15 -22.09 -17.89 -29.21
C GLY A 15 -22.47 -18.89 -30.29
N SER A 16 -23.02 -18.34 -31.38
CA SER A 16 -23.36 -19.09 -32.59
C SER A 16 -22.11 -19.37 -33.42
N ILE A 17 -21.95 -20.61 -33.89
CA ILE A 17 -20.77 -21.09 -34.59
C ILE A 17 -21.10 -22.09 -35.69
N ARG A 18 -20.30 -22.10 -36.76
CA ARG A 18 -20.36 -23.11 -37.82
C ARG A 18 -19.30 -24.18 -37.58
N VAL A 19 -19.68 -25.45 -37.71
CA VAL A 19 -18.75 -26.57 -37.47
C VAL A 19 -17.67 -26.62 -38.55
N GLU A 20 -17.99 -26.15 -39.75
CA GLU A 20 -17.04 -26.00 -40.86
C GLU A 20 -15.89 -25.05 -40.49
N GLU A 21 -16.20 -23.88 -39.93
CA GLU A 21 -15.19 -22.89 -39.49
C GLU A 21 -14.27 -23.50 -38.42
N ILE A 22 -14.83 -24.21 -37.43
CA ILE A 22 -14.04 -24.91 -36.42
C ILE A 22 -13.12 -25.96 -37.06
N SER A 23 -13.62 -26.69 -38.05
CA SER A 23 -12.85 -27.73 -38.74
C SER A 23 -11.66 -27.14 -39.52
N GLU A 24 -11.83 -25.97 -40.12
CA GLU A 24 -10.77 -25.24 -40.81
C GLU A 24 -9.72 -24.71 -39.83
N THR A 25 -10.14 -24.01 -38.77
CA THR A 25 -9.22 -23.45 -37.76
C THR A 25 -8.41 -24.53 -37.04
N LEU A 26 -9.02 -25.66 -36.69
CA LEU A 26 -8.33 -26.78 -36.03
C LEU A 26 -7.58 -27.70 -37.00
N GLN A 27 -7.71 -27.47 -38.32
CA GLN A 27 -7.18 -28.32 -39.39
C GLN A 27 -7.61 -29.79 -39.24
N LEU A 28 -8.90 -30.02 -39.03
CA LEU A 28 -9.51 -31.34 -38.83
C LEU A 28 -10.59 -31.64 -39.86
N SER A 29 -10.80 -32.93 -40.14
CA SER A 29 -12.00 -33.35 -40.85
C SER A 29 -13.26 -33.10 -40.01
N HIS A 30 -14.40 -32.84 -40.65
CA HIS A 30 -15.68 -32.64 -39.98
C HIS A 30 -16.04 -33.74 -38.96
N LYS A 31 -15.72 -35.00 -39.30
CA LYS A 31 -15.94 -36.16 -38.41
C LYS A 31 -15.06 -36.09 -37.15
N GLN A 32 -13.80 -35.67 -37.30
CA GLN A 32 -12.88 -35.49 -36.16
C GLN A 32 -13.32 -34.30 -35.30
N THR A 33 -13.70 -33.18 -35.91
CA THR A 33 -14.20 -31.99 -35.21
C THR A 33 -15.40 -32.34 -34.33
N THR A 34 -16.39 -33.05 -34.88
CA THR A 34 -17.56 -33.50 -34.12
C THR A 34 -17.16 -34.39 -32.94
N ARG A 35 -16.15 -35.25 -33.11
CA ARG A 35 -15.63 -36.12 -32.03
C ARG A 35 -14.96 -35.32 -30.92
N TYR A 36 -14.15 -34.32 -31.26
CA TYR A 36 -13.51 -33.45 -30.27
C TYR A 36 -14.53 -32.58 -29.53
N LEU A 37 -15.51 -31.99 -30.23
CA LEU A 37 -16.58 -31.22 -29.59
C LEU A 37 -17.40 -32.07 -28.62
N LYS A 38 -17.74 -33.31 -29.01
CA LYS A 38 -18.41 -34.26 -28.11
C LYS A 38 -17.55 -34.58 -26.89
N LYS A 39 -16.27 -34.89 -27.10
CA LYS A 39 -15.30 -35.17 -26.04
C LYS A 39 -15.20 -34.00 -25.05
N TRP A 40 -14.99 -32.78 -25.54
CA TRP A 40 -14.83 -31.59 -24.69
C TRP A 40 -16.14 -31.21 -23.98
N ASN A 41 -17.30 -31.55 -24.57
CA ASN A 41 -18.60 -31.42 -23.90
C ASN A 41 -18.75 -32.44 -22.76
N GLU A 42 -18.34 -33.69 -22.96
CA GLU A 42 -18.33 -34.76 -21.94
C GLU A 42 -17.34 -34.47 -20.80
N GLU A 43 -16.17 -33.92 -21.13
CA GLU A 43 -15.16 -33.47 -20.15
C GLU A 43 -15.55 -32.17 -19.42
N GLY A 44 -16.67 -31.54 -19.81
CA GLY A 44 -17.21 -30.36 -19.15
C GLY A 44 -16.49 -29.05 -19.48
N TRP A 45 -15.72 -28.98 -20.56
CA TRP A 45 -15.11 -27.73 -21.04
C TRP A 45 -16.13 -26.82 -21.71
N ILE A 46 -17.03 -27.41 -22.49
CA ILE A 46 -18.05 -26.69 -23.27
C ILE A 46 -19.45 -27.27 -23.03
N SER A 47 -20.46 -26.49 -23.42
CA SER A 47 -21.80 -26.94 -23.75
C SER A 47 -22.01 -26.71 -25.25
N PHE A 48 -22.07 -27.77 -26.03
CA PHE A 48 -22.23 -27.68 -27.49
C PHE A 48 -23.61 -28.18 -27.92
N THR A 49 -24.37 -27.33 -28.61
CA THR A 49 -25.68 -27.67 -29.16
C THR A 49 -25.62 -27.63 -30.69
N PRO A 50 -25.72 -28.77 -31.39
CA PRO A 50 -25.68 -28.79 -32.84
C PRO A 50 -26.93 -28.16 -33.47
N GLY A 51 -26.74 -27.33 -34.49
CA GLY A 51 -27.84 -26.80 -35.30
C GLY A 51 -28.50 -27.92 -36.11
N ARG A 52 -29.85 -28.00 -36.12
CA ARG A 52 -30.59 -29.02 -36.89
C ARG A 52 -31.17 -28.43 -38.19
N GLY A 53 -30.69 -28.88 -39.35
CA GLY A 53 -31.23 -28.52 -40.68
C GLY A 53 -30.28 -27.63 -41.52
N ARG A 54 -30.52 -27.52 -42.84
CA ARG A 54 -29.71 -26.66 -43.73
C ARG A 54 -29.92 -25.19 -43.36
N GLY A 55 -28.89 -24.53 -42.82
CA GLY A 55 -28.87 -23.10 -42.49
C GLY A 55 -28.86 -22.77 -41.00
N ASN A 56 -29.02 -23.74 -40.10
CA ASN A 56 -29.00 -23.49 -38.65
C ASN A 56 -27.58 -23.59 -38.07
N VAL A 57 -27.11 -22.52 -37.45
CA VAL A 57 -25.81 -22.44 -36.78
C VAL A 57 -25.83 -23.21 -35.46
N SER A 58 -24.72 -23.85 -35.10
CA SER A 58 -24.56 -24.50 -33.81
C SER A 58 -24.32 -23.47 -32.72
N SER A 59 -24.50 -23.84 -31.45
CA SER A 59 -24.20 -22.96 -30.31
C SER A 59 -23.12 -23.59 -29.44
N LEU A 60 -22.11 -22.80 -29.10
CA LEU A 60 -21.03 -23.16 -28.19
C LEU A 60 -21.08 -22.24 -26.98
N LYS A 61 -21.07 -22.81 -25.77
CA LYS A 61 -20.92 -22.07 -24.52
C LYS A 61 -19.76 -22.66 -23.74
N TRP A 62 -18.77 -21.83 -23.41
CA TRP A 62 -17.68 -22.23 -22.54
C TRP A 62 -18.14 -22.35 -21.09
N LYS A 63 -17.63 -23.37 -20.40
CA LYS A 63 -17.88 -23.59 -18.97
C LYS A 63 -16.66 -23.27 -18.11
N ARG A 64 -15.46 -23.24 -18.70
CA ARG A 64 -14.18 -23.06 -18.02
C ARG A 64 -13.23 -22.28 -18.94
N ASP A 65 -12.35 -21.47 -18.35
CA ASP A 65 -11.27 -20.81 -19.09
C ASP A 65 -10.17 -21.83 -19.39
N VAL A 66 -10.05 -22.19 -20.67
CA VAL A 66 -9.09 -23.19 -21.12
C VAL A 66 -7.66 -22.69 -20.97
N GLU A 67 -7.43 -21.43 -21.35
CA GLU A 67 -6.10 -20.85 -21.37
C GLU A 67 -5.55 -20.72 -19.96
N GLU A 68 -6.36 -20.25 -19.02
CA GLU A 68 -6.04 -20.20 -17.60
C GLU A 68 -5.63 -21.56 -17.03
N ILE A 69 -6.49 -22.58 -17.20
CA ILE A 69 -6.25 -23.90 -16.60
C ILE A 69 -5.03 -24.58 -17.25
N PHE A 70 -4.79 -24.30 -18.53
CA PHE A 70 -3.62 -24.84 -19.21
C PHE A 70 -2.36 -24.12 -18.75
N GLU A 71 -2.37 -22.80 -18.64
CA GLU A 71 -1.23 -22.00 -18.18
C GLU A 71 -0.76 -22.44 -16.79
N GLU A 72 -1.67 -22.60 -15.82
CA GLU A 72 -1.34 -23.09 -14.48
C GLU A 72 -0.66 -24.46 -14.50
N LYS A 73 -1.12 -25.37 -15.36
CA LYS A 73 -0.52 -26.69 -15.51
C LYS A 73 0.87 -26.62 -16.13
N VAL A 74 1.06 -25.75 -17.12
CA VAL A 74 2.37 -25.60 -17.77
C VAL A 74 3.38 -24.97 -16.82
N VAL A 75 2.98 -23.99 -15.99
CA VAL A 75 3.86 -23.43 -14.95
C VAL A 75 4.38 -24.55 -14.04
N LYS A 76 3.50 -25.44 -13.56
CA LYS A 76 3.92 -26.62 -12.76
C LYS A 76 4.83 -27.56 -13.54
N PHE A 77 4.53 -27.83 -14.81
CA PHE A 77 5.40 -28.66 -15.65
C PHE A 77 6.78 -28.04 -15.90
N ILE A 78 6.88 -26.72 -16.00
CA ILE A 78 8.17 -26.02 -16.09
C ILE A 78 8.98 -26.21 -14.80
N GLU A 79 8.32 -26.22 -13.64
CA GLU A 79 8.96 -26.41 -12.34
C GLU A 79 9.42 -27.85 -12.11
N GLU A 80 8.58 -28.83 -12.44
CA GLU A 80 8.75 -30.26 -12.11
C GLU A 80 9.42 -31.10 -13.21
N GLU A 81 9.21 -30.79 -14.50
CA GLU A 81 9.70 -31.60 -15.61
C GLU A 81 11.06 -31.08 -16.17
N PRO A 82 11.86 -31.96 -16.80
CA PRO A 82 13.04 -31.55 -17.57
C PRO A 82 12.70 -30.53 -18.67
N VAL A 83 13.64 -29.64 -18.95
CA VAL A 83 13.52 -28.50 -19.89
C VAL A 83 13.04 -28.94 -21.28
N GLU A 84 13.52 -30.08 -21.78
CA GLU A 84 13.16 -30.63 -23.10
C GLU A 84 11.69 -31.05 -23.17
N ARG A 85 11.09 -31.43 -22.04
CA ARG A 85 9.71 -31.89 -21.96
C ARG A 85 8.74 -30.72 -21.80
N SER A 86 9.08 -29.77 -20.93
CA SER A 86 8.27 -28.57 -20.69
C SER A 86 8.27 -27.59 -21.87
N SER A 87 9.37 -27.50 -22.64
CA SER A 87 9.47 -26.66 -23.84
C SER A 87 8.39 -26.93 -24.90
N LYS A 88 7.85 -28.15 -24.97
CA LYS A 88 6.83 -28.52 -25.96
C LYS A 88 5.52 -27.78 -25.74
N TYR A 89 5.19 -27.43 -24.51
CA TYR A 89 3.96 -26.72 -24.18
C TYR A 89 4.03 -25.23 -24.54
N LEU A 90 5.23 -24.68 -24.67
CA LEU A 90 5.48 -23.29 -25.10
C LEU A 90 5.09 -23.05 -26.56
N MET A 91 5.01 -24.12 -27.34
CA MET A 91 4.61 -24.12 -28.76
C MET A 91 3.09 -24.14 -28.95
N TYR A 92 2.31 -24.14 -27.87
CA TYR A 92 0.86 -24.06 -27.95
C TYR A 92 0.41 -22.65 -28.34
N ASP A 93 -0.84 -22.55 -28.77
CA ASP A 93 -1.43 -21.34 -29.33
C ASP A 93 -1.89 -20.36 -28.23
N TRP A 94 -0.95 -19.91 -27.41
CA TRP A 94 -1.21 -18.99 -26.30
C TRP A 94 -1.56 -17.59 -26.76
N SER A 95 -2.29 -16.84 -25.92
CA SER A 95 -2.29 -15.38 -26.01
C SER A 95 -0.89 -14.82 -25.87
N THR A 96 -0.68 -13.62 -26.40
CA THR A 96 0.61 -12.91 -26.29
C THR A 96 1.07 -12.82 -24.83
N ASP A 97 0.15 -12.48 -23.92
CA ASP A 97 0.45 -12.30 -22.50
C ASP A 97 0.81 -13.64 -21.84
N SER A 98 -0.03 -14.67 -21.98
CA SER A 98 0.25 -16.00 -21.42
C SER A 98 1.54 -16.60 -21.98
N LYS A 99 1.79 -16.41 -23.29
CA LYS A 99 3.03 -16.87 -23.91
C LYS A 99 4.25 -16.19 -23.28
N MET A 100 4.18 -14.89 -23.05
CA MET A 100 5.27 -14.13 -22.44
C MET A 100 5.53 -14.59 -21.00
N ARG A 101 4.48 -14.74 -20.17
CA ARG A 101 4.60 -15.26 -18.80
C ARG A 101 5.24 -16.64 -18.76
N LEU A 102 4.78 -17.55 -19.63
CA LEU A 102 5.37 -18.89 -19.76
C LEU A 102 6.82 -18.85 -20.27
N MET A 103 7.16 -17.94 -21.18
CA MET A 103 8.54 -17.80 -21.68
C MET A 103 9.46 -17.31 -20.58
N ASN A 104 9.07 -16.28 -19.85
CA ASN A 104 9.86 -15.72 -18.77
C ASN A 104 10.06 -16.77 -17.67
N LYS A 105 9.01 -17.52 -17.30
CA LYS A 105 9.14 -18.63 -16.35
C LYS A 105 10.07 -19.72 -16.87
N PHE A 106 9.97 -20.12 -18.14
CA PHE A 106 10.84 -21.14 -18.73
C PHE A 106 12.31 -20.69 -18.81
N GLN A 107 12.57 -19.41 -19.11
CA GLN A 107 13.92 -18.85 -19.13
C GLN A 107 14.63 -19.00 -17.79
N THR A 108 13.91 -19.01 -16.65
CA THR A 108 14.53 -19.24 -15.33
C THR A 108 15.20 -20.60 -15.18
N LYS A 109 14.84 -21.59 -16.02
CA LYS A 109 15.45 -22.94 -16.05
C LYS A 109 16.64 -23.06 -17.00
N LEU A 110 16.93 -22.01 -17.79
CA LEU A 110 18.03 -22.00 -18.76
C LEU A 110 19.24 -21.26 -18.16
N GLY A 111 20.42 -21.88 -18.18
CA GLY A 111 21.69 -21.28 -17.73
C GLY A 111 22.26 -21.88 -16.43
N PHE A 112 23.35 -21.28 -15.93
CA PHE A 112 23.96 -21.63 -14.64
C PHE A 112 23.21 -20.88 -13.53
N VAL A 113 22.52 -21.61 -12.65
CA VAL A 113 21.92 -21.03 -11.43
C VAL A 113 22.93 -21.21 -10.31
N GLN A 114 23.66 -20.15 -9.97
CA GLN A 114 24.49 -20.11 -8.78
C GLN A 114 23.56 -19.95 -7.58
N ALA A 115 23.46 -20.97 -6.73
CA ALA A 115 22.67 -20.94 -5.51
C ALA A 115 23.50 -20.32 -4.39
N SER A 116 23.69 -18.99 -4.42
CA SER A 116 23.72 -18.26 -3.15
C SER A 116 22.26 -18.05 -2.75
N GLU A 117 21.96 -18.20 -1.47
CA GLU A 117 20.66 -17.84 -0.91
C GLU A 117 20.92 -16.77 0.15
N ASP A 118 21.34 -15.58 -0.29
CA ASP A 118 21.52 -14.46 0.63
C ASP A 118 20.13 -14.02 1.08
N LYS A 119 19.79 -14.32 2.33
CA LYS A 119 18.45 -14.10 2.89
C LYS A 119 18.53 -13.23 4.13
N LEU A 120 17.55 -12.33 4.27
CA LEU A 120 17.33 -11.59 5.51
C LEU A 120 16.12 -12.18 6.25
N ILE A 121 16.28 -12.53 7.52
CA ILE A 121 15.17 -12.93 8.38
C ILE A 121 14.74 -11.73 9.23
N VAL A 122 13.48 -11.32 9.06
CA VAL A 122 12.85 -10.22 9.79
C VAL A 122 11.82 -10.76 10.77
N PRO A 123 11.95 -10.52 12.08
CA PRO A 123 10.91 -10.92 13.02
C PRO A 123 9.65 -10.07 12.82
N LYS A 124 8.49 -10.71 12.67
CA LYS A 124 7.16 -10.06 12.72
C LYS A 124 6.39 -10.53 13.95
N ARG A 125 5.65 -9.63 14.61
CA ARG A 125 4.81 -9.99 15.77
C ARG A 125 3.36 -10.29 15.38
N TYR A 126 2.91 -9.67 14.30
CA TYR A 126 1.56 -9.78 13.78
C TYR A 126 1.60 -10.04 12.27
N PRO A 127 0.57 -10.68 11.71
CA PRO A 127 0.37 -10.72 10.26
C PRO A 127 0.32 -9.30 9.68
N PHE A 128 0.66 -9.16 8.40
CA PHE A 128 0.39 -7.91 7.68
C PHE A 128 -1.10 -7.65 7.66
N PHE A 129 -1.51 -6.42 7.97
CA PHE A 129 -2.92 -6.04 7.91
C PHE A 129 -3.44 -6.16 6.46
N SER A 130 -2.63 -5.72 5.50
CA SER A 130 -2.92 -5.88 4.08
C SER A 130 -1.65 -6.04 3.27
N ILE A 131 -1.79 -6.73 2.14
CA ILE A 131 -0.78 -6.75 1.07
C ILE A 131 -1.15 -5.83 -0.09
N HIS A 132 -2.37 -5.27 -0.07
CA HIS A 132 -2.87 -4.40 -1.11
C HIS A 132 -2.41 -2.95 -0.85
N PRO A 133 -1.76 -2.27 -1.80
CA PRO A 133 -1.18 -0.94 -1.55
C PRO A 133 -2.22 0.13 -1.16
N LEU A 134 -3.45 0.07 -1.70
CA LEU A 134 -4.55 0.96 -1.28
C LEU A 134 -5.07 0.72 0.15
N GLU A 135 -4.76 -0.43 0.74
CA GLU A 135 -5.27 -0.82 2.08
C GLU A 135 -4.13 -0.89 3.10
N ALA A 136 -2.94 -0.40 2.73
CA ALA A 136 -1.75 -0.37 3.59
C ALA A 136 -1.85 0.79 4.60
N ALA A 137 -2.83 0.70 5.51
CA ALA A 137 -3.14 1.72 6.52
C ALA A 137 -2.24 1.65 7.76
N ASP A 138 -1.35 0.66 7.82
CA ASP A 138 -0.34 0.53 8.86
C ASP A 138 1.07 0.43 8.26
N VAL A 139 2.03 0.67 9.14
CA VAL A 139 3.42 0.83 8.79
C VAL A 139 4.05 -0.46 8.24
N LEU A 140 3.67 -1.64 8.75
CA LEU A 140 4.21 -2.91 8.25
C LEU A 140 3.70 -3.19 6.83
N SER A 141 2.40 -2.97 6.59
CA SER A 141 1.81 -3.12 5.25
C SER A 141 2.40 -2.11 4.27
N ALA A 142 2.69 -0.88 4.71
CA ALA A 142 3.34 0.13 3.88
C ALA A 142 4.79 -0.26 3.53
N HIS A 143 5.54 -0.83 4.47
CA HIS A 143 6.90 -1.34 4.21
C HIS A 143 6.90 -2.50 3.22
N LEU A 144 5.95 -3.43 3.35
CA LEU A 144 5.75 -4.49 2.34
C LEU A 144 5.46 -3.87 0.97
N ALA A 145 4.51 -2.93 0.90
CA ALA A 145 4.11 -2.29 -0.34
C ALA A 145 5.29 -1.58 -1.04
N ALA A 146 6.16 -0.91 -0.27
CA ALA A 146 7.35 -0.23 -0.79
C ALA A 146 8.38 -1.17 -1.45
N ASN A 147 8.37 -2.46 -1.12
CA ASN A 147 9.26 -3.47 -1.71
C ASN A 147 8.61 -4.23 -2.87
N VAL A 148 7.28 -4.40 -2.83
CA VAL A 148 6.51 -5.20 -3.79
C VAL A 148 5.98 -4.37 -4.96
N TYR A 149 5.75 -3.07 -4.77
CA TYR A 149 5.18 -2.21 -5.81
C TYR A 149 6.08 -1.00 -6.08
N ASN A 150 5.95 -0.42 -7.28
CA ASN A 150 6.55 0.87 -7.61
C ASN A 150 5.45 1.89 -7.89
N ARG A 151 5.79 3.17 -7.75
CA ARG A 151 4.90 4.28 -8.07
C ARG A 151 5.23 4.84 -9.45
N LEU A 152 4.42 5.79 -9.89
CA LEU A 152 4.65 6.48 -11.15
C LEU A 152 5.88 7.38 -11.07
N VAL A 153 6.02 8.06 -9.94
CA VAL A 153 7.14 8.92 -9.59
C VAL A 153 7.55 8.67 -8.14
N SER A 154 8.81 8.92 -7.81
CA SER A 154 9.31 8.87 -6.45
C SER A 154 9.69 10.27 -5.99
N ILE A 155 9.99 10.43 -4.71
CA ILE A 155 10.54 11.66 -4.14
C ILE A 155 11.87 11.36 -3.45
N THR A 156 12.81 12.29 -3.51
CA THR A 156 14.06 12.21 -2.74
C THR A 156 13.89 12.76 -1.32
N GLU A 157 14.91 12.62 -0.48
CA GLU A 157 14.90 13.21 0.86
C GLU A 157 14.89 14.74 0.82
N GLU A 158 15.44 15.34 -0.24
CA GLU A 158 15.43 16.77 -0.50
C GLU A 158 14.07 17.30 -0.97
N GLY A 159 13.11 16.40 -1.22
CA GLY A 159 11.77 16.76 -1.70
C GLY A 159 11.62 16.82 -3.22
N ASP A 160 12.65 16.43 -3.97
CA ASP A 160 12.61 16.45 -5.43
C ASP A 160 11.84 15.25 -5.99
N ILE A 161 10.86 15.50 -6.84
CA ILE A 161 10.11 14.44 -7.52
C ILE A 161 10.96 13.90 -8.69
N ILE A 162 11.26 12.61 -8.66
CA ILE A 162 12.12 11.92 -9.62
C ILE A 162 11.36 10.80 -10.36
N PRO A 163 11.83 10.44 -11.57
CA PRO A 163 11.24 9.35 -12.34
C PRO A 163 11.26 7.98 -11.65
N GLU A 164 10.16 7.22 -11.75
CA GLU A 164 10.09 5.81 -11.35
C GLU A 164 9.55 4.94 -12.50
N ILE A 165 8.26 4.56 -12.52
CA ILE A 165 7.62 3.92 -13.70
C ILE A 165 7.46 4.95 -14.84
N ALA A 166 7.03 6.17 -14.53
CA ALA A 166 7.04 7.28 -15.47
C ALA A 166 8.47 7.83 -15.56
N HIS A 167 9.03 7.85 -16.76
CA HIS A 167 10.38 8.37 -17.00
C HIS A 167 10.41 9.90 -17.18
N SER A 168 9.26 10.51 -17.48
CA SER A 168 9.10 11.96 -17.69
C SER A 168 7.61 12.33 -17.59
N TRP A 169 7.32 13.62 -17.43
CA TRP A 169 5.96 14.17 -17.40
C TRP A 169 5.90 15.61 -17.91
N ASP A 170 4.74 16.00 -18.43
CA ASP A 170 4.38 17.38 -18.71
C ASP A 170 3.24 17.79 -17.75
N ALA A 171 3.50 18.80 -16.92
CA ALA A 171 2.50 19.35 -15.99
C ALA A 171 2.03 20.73 -16.45
N SER A 172 0.71 20.93 -16.46
CA SER A 172 0.06 22.22 -16.66
C SER A 172 -0.96 22.48 -15.55
N SER A 173 -1.60 23.65 -15.57
CA SER A 173 -2.63 24.00 -14.57
C SER A 173 -3.87 23.11 -14.62
N THR A 174 -4.10 22.36 -15.70
CA THR A 174 -5.33 21.58 -15.92
C THR A 174 -5.10 20.13 -16.31
N LYS A 175 -3.84 19.74 -16.54
CA LYS A 175 -3.49 18.42 -17.04
C LYS A 175 -2.11 17.98 -16.58
N LEU A 176 -1.99 16.71 -16.21
CA LEU A 176 -0.73 16.01 -16.05
C LEU A 176 -0.64 14.92 -17.12
N ARG A 177 0.43 14.92 -17.93
CA ARG A 177 0.76 13.85 -18.87
C ARG A 177 1.98 13.10 -18.37
N LEU A 178 1.90 11.78 -18.29
CA LEU A 178 2.98 10.89 -17.85
C LEU A 178 3.45 10.02 -19.02
N TYR A 179 4.77 9.88 -19.15
CA TYR A 179 5.41 9.01 -20.14
C TYR A 179 6.02 7.79 -19.45
N LEU A 180 5.49 6.61 -19.73
CA LEU A 180 5.86 5.36 -19.05
C LEU A 180 7.10 4.71 -19.67
N LYS A 181 7.94 4.08 -18.84
CA LYS A 181 9.04 3.25 -19.30
C LYS A 181 8.53 2.09 -20.15
N LYS A 182 9.32 1.73 -21.17
CA LYS A 182 9.09 0.52 -21.97
C LYS A 182 9.44 -0.72 -21.16
N ASP A 183 8.76 -1.81 -21.44
CA ASP A 183 9.07 -3.16 -20.98
C ASP A 183 9.14 -3.34 -19.45
N VAL A 184 8.47 -2.46 -18.69
CA VAL A 184 8.25 -2.67 -17.25
C VAL A 184 7.38 -3.91 -17.08
N GLN A 185 7.87 -4.89 -16.32
CA GLN A 185 7.17 -6.15 -16.09
C GLN A 185 6.50 -6.14 -14.72
N PHE A 186 5.27 -6.66 -14.67
CA PHE A 186 4.70 -7.17 -13.43
C PHE A 186 5.42 -8.45 -13.01
N HIS A 187 5.30 -8.83 -11.74
CA HIS A 187 5.96 -10.03 -11.19
C HIS A 187 5.57 -11.35 -11.87
N ASP A 188 4.45 -11.40 -12.60
CA ASP A 188 4.05 -12.56 -13.40
C ASP A 188 4.71 -12.61 -14.79
N GLY A 189 5.46 -11.56 -15.16
CA GLY A 189 6.11 -11.40 -16.47
C GLY A 189 5.28 -10.67 -17.52
N SER A 190 4.03 -10.28 -17.22
CA SER A 190 3.23 -9.44 -18.11
C SER A 190 3.75 -8.01 -18.16
N ILE A 191 3.60 -7.33 -19.30
CA ILE A 191 4.10 -5.96 -19.50
C ILE A 191 3.07 -4.96 -19.01
N LEU A 192 3.55 -3.96 -18.26
CA LEU A 192 2.76 -2.83 -17.80
C LEU A 192 2.39 -1.92 -18.98
N THR A 193 1.09 -1.62 -19.09
CA THR A 193 0.55 -0.71 -20.09
C THR A 193 -0.06 0.54 -19.46
N ALA A 194 -0.27 1.58 -20.26
CA ALA A 194 -1.04 2.75 -19.82
C ALA A 194 -2.46 2.39 -19.37
N GLY A 195 -3.07 1.33 -19.93
CA GLY A 195 -4.38 0.83 -19.53
C GLY A 195 -4.38 0.26 -18.10
N ASP A 196 -3.34 -0.49 -17.73
CA ASP A 196 -3.17 -1.00 -16.37
C ASP A 196 -3.03 0.15 -15.36
N VAL A 197 -2.22 1.17 -15.71
CA VAL A 197 -2.04 2.37 -14.87
C VAL A 197 -3.36 3.12 -14.70
N THR A 198 -4.09 3.41 -15.79
CA THR A 198 -5.38 4.10 -15.72
C THR A 198 -6.38 3.32 -14.86
N ALA A 199 -6.47 2.00 -15.03
CA ALA A 199 -7.36 1.17 -14.21
C ALA A 199 -6.98 1.18 -12.72
N CYS A 200 -5.68 1.13 -12.42
CA CYS A 200 -5.16 1.22 -11.04
C CYS A 200 -5.49 2.57 -10.40
N LEU A 201 -5.23 3.68 -11.11
CA LEU A 201 -5.52 5.02 -10.59
C LEU A 201 -7.02 5.29 -10.45
N GLU A 202 -7.87 4.79 -11.34
CA GLU A 202 -9.33 4.91 -11.18
C GLU A 202 -9.85 4.18 -9.93
N ARG A 203 -9.25 3.04 -9.57
CA ARG A 203 -9.57 2.36 -8.29
C ARG A 203 -9.13 3.19 -7.09
N PHE A 204 -7.94 3.79 -7.15
CA PHE A 204 -7.47 4.71 -6.11
C PHE A 204 -8.42 5.91 -5.98
N ARG A 205 -8.83 6.49 -7.12
CA ARG A 205 -9.78 7.60 -7.23
C ARG A 205 -11.14 7.28 -6.60
N ALA A 206 -11.64 6.06 -6.80
CA ALA A 206 -12.93 5.60 -6.30
C ALA A 206 -12.90 5.09 -4.85
N HIS A 207 -11.71 4.93 -4.27
CA HIS A 207 -11.56 4.31 -2.96
C HIS A 207 -12.19 5.18 -1.85
N PRO A 208 -13.02 4.63 -0.93
CA PRO A 208 -13.75 5.42 0.06
C PRO A 208 -12.88 6.34 0.93
N ASN A 209 -11.67 5.89 1.29
CA ASN A 209 -10.75 6.65 2.14
C ASN A 209 -9.92 7.70 1.38
N TYR A 210 -9.96 7.71 0.04
CA TYR A 210 -9.15 8.58 -0.81
C TYR A 210 -9.96 9.38 -1.83
N LYS A 211 -11.25 9.09 -2.01
CA LYS A 211 -12.11 9.77 -3.00
C LYS A 211 -12.07 11.30 -2.90
N GLU A 212 -12.00 11.84 -1.68
CA GLU A 212 -11.94 13.28 -1.45
C GLU A 212 -10.60 13.86 -1.94
N LEU A 213 -9.50 13.13 -1.75
CA LEU A 213 -8.17 13.51 -2.23
C LEU A 213 -8.16 13.68 -3.75
N TRP A 214 -8.95 12.86 -4.43
CA TRP A 214 -9.06 12.83 -5.88
C TRP A 214 -10.19 13.71 -6.45
N SER A 215 -10.96 14.41 -5.62
CA SER A 215 -12.12 15.19 -6.06
C SER A 215 -11.85 16.23 -7.17
N PRO A 216 -10.63 16.82 -7.32
CA PRO A 216 -10.36 17.71 -8.45
C PRO A 216 -10.20 17.01 -9.81
N VAL A 217 -10.00 15.69 -9.83
CA VAL A 217 -9.71 14.92 -11.05
C VAL A 217 -11.01 14.50 -11.74
N GLU A 218 -11.16 14.93 -12.98
CA GLU A 218 -12.33 14.67 -13.81
C GLU A 218 -12.19 13.39 -14.64
N MET A 219 -10.98 13.10 -15.10
CA MET A 219 -10.74 11.99 -16.02
C MET A 219 -9.29 11.51 -15.97
N ILE A 220 -9.11 10.19 -16.03
CA ILE A 220 -7.83 9.52 -16.27
C ILE A 220 -7.95 8.73 -17.57
N SER A 221 -6.97 8.83 -18.47
CA SER A 221 -7.04 8.17 -19.78
C SER A 221 -5.69 7.68 -20.27
N ALA A 222 -5.70 6.56 -21.01
CA ALA A 222 -4.54 6.07 -21.75
C ALA A 222 -4.53 6.71 -23.15
N ALA A 223 -3.79 7.81 -23.31
CA ALA A 223 -3.73 8.55 -24.58
C ALA A 223 -2.92 7.80 -25.66
N ALA A 224 -2.02 6.92 -25.25
CA ALA A 224 -1.26 6.00 -26.08
C ALA A 224 -0.78 4.80 -25.21
N PRO A 225 -0.20 3.72 -25.79
CA PRO A 225 0.19 2.53 -25.00
C PRO A 225 1.10 2.80 -23.79
N LEU A 226 1.87 3.88 -23.81
CA LEU A 226 2.80 4.29 -22.75
C LEU A 226 2.59 5.75 -22.33
N ILE A 227 1.39 6.32 -22.56
CA ILE A 227 1.06 7.70 -22.19
C ILE A 227 -0.23 7.71 -21.39
N VAL A 228 -0.17 8.26 -20.18
CA VAL A 228 -1.32 8.46 -19.30
C VAL A 228 -1.58 9.95 -19.13
N ASP A 229 -2.83 10.36 -19.32
CA ASP A 229 -3.29 11.72 -19.13
C ASP A 229 -4.26 11.78 -17.94
N ILE A 230 -4.01 12.70 -17.01
CA ILE A 230 -4.88 13.04 -15.88
C ILE A 230 -5.38 14.47 -16.06
N HIS A 231 -6.70 14.66 -16.06
CA HIS A 231 -7.35 15.95 -16.30
C HIS A 231 -8.02 16.48 -15.03
N PHE A 232 -7.78 17.75 -14.71
CA PHE A 232 -8.29 18.45 -13.52
C PHE A 232 -8.52 19.92 -13.88
N THR A 233 -9.59 20.25 -14.64
CA THR A 233 -9.73 21.60 -15.22
C THR A 233 -9.91 22.70 -14.18
N GLY A 234 -10.45 22.36 -13.01
CA GLY A 234 -10.52 23.25 -11.85
C GLY A 234 -9.20 23.42 -11.08
N GLY A 235 -8.08 22.86 -11.54
CA GLY A 235 -6.77 22.94 -10.89
C GLY A 235 -6.54 21.83 -9.85
N CYS A 236 -5.28 21.40 -9.72
CA CYS A 236 -4.82 20.43 -8.73
C CYS A 236 -3.29 20.50 -8.62
N SER A 237 -2.77 21.48 -7.86
CA SER A 237 -1.33 21.70 -7.74
C SER A 237 -0.55 20.47 -7.21
N TYR A 238 -1.24 19.56 -6.53
CA TYR A 238 -0.66 18.42 -5.85
C TYR A 238 -0.79 17.09 -6.57
N ILE A 239 -1.30 17.08 -7.80
CA ILE A 239 -1.53 15.82 -8.52
C ILE A 239 -0.24 15.01 -8.67
N LEU A 240 0.88 15.66 -9.00
CA LEU A 240 2.17 15.00 -9.19
C LEU A 240 2.77 14.54 -7.84
N PRO A 241 2.83 15.40 -6.80
CA PRO A 241 3.20 14.98 -5.44
C PRO A 241 2.38 13.81 -4.89
N MET A 242 1.07 13.77 -5.15
CA MET A 242 0.19 12.67 -4.71
C MET A 242 0.62 11.32 -5.28
N LEU A 243 1.17 11.30 -6.50
CA LEU A 243 1.64 10.08 -7.15
C LEU A 243 2.93 9.52 -6.52
N THR A 244 3.55 10.23 -5.58
CA THR A 244 4.70 9.72 -4.81
C THR A 244 4.31 8.91 -3.58
N MET A 245 3.01 8.86 -3.23
CA MET A 245 2.52 8.13 -2.06
C MET A 245 2.58 6.62 -2.22
N MET A 246 2.77 5.88 -1.12
CA MET A 246 2.74 4.41 -1.16
C MET A 246 1.39 3.86 -1.63
N CYS A 247 0.28 4.45 -1.19
CA CYS A 247 -1.05 4.05 -1.66
C CYS A 247 -1.27 4.34 -3.16
N GLY A 248 -0.46 5.21 -3.76
CA GLY A 248 -0.42 5.48 -5.19
C GLY A 248 0.40 4.48 -6.02
N SER A 249 0.91 3.42 -5.40
CA SER A 249 1.71 2.40 -6.10
C SER A 249 0.88 1.65 -7.15
N ILE A 250 1.51 1.34 -8.29
CA ILE A 250 0.86 0.66 -9.40
C ILE A 250 0.82 -0.84 -9.17
N TYR A 251 -0.39 -1.38 -9.26
CA TYR A 251 -0.66 -2.82 -9.16
C TYR A 251 -1.62 -3.28 -10.26
N LYS A 252 -1.63 -4.59 -10.48
CA LYS A 252 -2.58 -5.26 -11.37
C LYS A 252 -3.26 -6.39 -10.62
N GLU A 253 -4.59 -6.39 -10.62
CA GLU A 253 -5.34 -7.54 -10.15
C GLU A 253 -5.61 -8.50 -11.30
N ASN A 254 -5.20 -9.74 -11.11
CA ASN A 254 -5.44 -10.82 -12.06
C ASN A 254 -5.81 -12.08 -11.27
N LYS A 255 -7.05 -12.56 -11.46
CA LYS A 255 -7.54 -13.83 -10.89
C LYS A 255 -7.37 -13.92 -9.36
N GLY A 256 -7.70 -12.84 -8.65
CA GLY A 256 -7.59 -12.75 -7.20
C GLY A 256 -6.17 -12.58 -6.67
N ARG A 257 -5.16 -12.49 -7.55
CA ARG A 257 -3.78 -12.12 -7.19
C ARG A 257 -3.56 -10.64 -7.46
N ILE A 258 -2.81 -10.00 -6.57
CA ILE A 258 -2.35 -8.63 -6.72
C ILE A 258 -0.89 -8.70 -7.16
N LEU A 259 -0.59 -8.16 -8.33
CA LEU A 259 0.73 -8.19 -8.95
C LEU A 259 1.34 -6.79 -8.87
N GLY A 260 2.60 -6.71 -8.46
CA GLY A 260 3.38 -5.48 -8.46
C GLY A 260 4.47 -5.49 -9.51
N THR A 261 5.25 -4.41 -9.52
CA THR A 261 6.44 -4.24 -10.37
C THR A 261 7.73 -4.09 -9.56
N GLY A 262 7.63 -4.16 -8.23
CA GLY A 262 8.71 -3.89 -7.27
C GLY A 262 9.91 -4.82 -7.39
N CYS A 263 11.00 -4.43 -6.74
CA CYS A 263 12.26 -5.17 -6.75
C CYS A 263 12.18 -6.53 -6.04
N PHE A 264 11.17 -6.72 -5.18
CA PHE A 264 10.80 -8.03 -4.64
C PHE A 264 9.39 -8.42 -5.06
N SER A 265 9.15 -9.72 -5.17
CA SER A 265 7.85 -10.32 -5.45
C SER A 265 7.36 -11.14 -4.25
N LEU A 266 6.06 -11.11 -3.98
CA LEU A 266 5.43 -11.87 -2.90
C LEU A 266 5.27 -13.33 -3.31
N GLU A 267 6.02 -14.24 -2.68
CA GLU A 267 5.95 -15.68 -2.94
C GLU A 267 5.00 -16.41 -1.99
N GLU A 268 5.06 -16.07 -0.70
CA GLU A 268 4.26 -16.70 0.34
C GLU A 268 3.75 -15.63 1.31
N ASN A 269 2.49 -15.74 1.74
CA ASN A 269 1.94 -14.92 2.80
C ASN A 269 0.98 -15.72 3.67
N THR A 270 1.44 -16.11 4.84
CA THR A 270 0.67 -16.76 5.91
C THR A 270 0.79 -15.95 7.20
N ASP A 271 -0.06 -16.27 8.17
CA ASP A 271 0.00 -15.64 9.50
C ASP A 271 1.39 -15.80 10.14
N THR A 272 2.03 -16.95 9.94
CA THR A 272 3.31 -17.31 10.54
C THR A 272 4.52 -16.89 9.72
N LYS A 273 4.40 -16.80 8.38
CA LYS A 273 5.53 -16.54 7.48
C LYS A 273 5.11 -15.75 6.25
N THR A 274 5.90 -14.75 5.87
CA THR A 274 5.77 -14.05 4.58
C THR A 274 7.13 -14.03 3.89
N THR A 275 7.18 -14.42 2.62
CA THR A 275 8.42 -14.52 1.85
C THR A 275 8.38 -13.57 0.66
N LEU A 276 9.39 -12.71 0.56
CA LEU A 276 9.65 -11.83 -0.57
C LEU A 276 10.89 -12.33 -1.32
N ALA A 277 10.79 -12.60 -2.61
CA ALA A 277 11.92 -13.03 -3.44
C ALA A 277 12.35 -11.94 -4.41
N ALA A 278 13.66 -11.76 -4.59
CA ALA A 278 14.22 -10.75 -5.49
C ALA A 278 13.74 -10.96 -6.94
N PHE A 279 13.14 -9.92 -7.51
CA PHE A 279 12.56 -9.98 -8.85
C PHE A 279 13.64 -9.72 -9.91
N LYS A 280 14.06 -10.78 -10.60
CA LYS A 280 15.09 -10.71 -11.67
C LYS A 280 14.69 -9.82 -12.85
N GLY A 281 13.39 -9.67 -13.12
CA GLY A 281 12.85 -8.85 -14.19
C GLY A 281 12.63 -7.38 -13.82
N HIS A 282 13.11 -6.93 -12.65
CA HIS A 282 12.96 -5.54 -12.22
C HIS A 282 13.62 -4.58 -13.21
N PHE A 283 12.94 -3.47 -13.52
CA PHE A 283 13.37 -2.50 -14.52
C PHE A 283 14.46 -1.54 -14.02
N GLN A 284 14.79 -1.60 -12.72
CA GLN A 284 15.94 -0.91 -12.14
C GLN A 284 17.00 -1.94 -11.70
N GLU A 285 17.83 -1.60 -10.72
CA GLU A 285 18.76 -2.54 -10.13
C GLU A 285 18.02 -3.69 -9.42
N ARG A 286 18.57 -4.89 -9.56
CA ARG A 286 18.13 -6.05 -8.79
C ARG A 286 18.58 -5.88 -7.33
N PRO A 287 17.76 -6.26 -6.34
CA PRO A 287 18.22 -6.38 -4.95
C PRO A 287 19.50 -7.20 -4.83
N LEU A 288 20.36 -6.83 -3.87
CA LEU A 288 21.60 -7.56 -3.63
C LEU A 288 21.34 -8.89 -2.88
N ILE A 289 20.40 -8.93 -1.93
CA ILE A 289 19.89 -10.18 -1.34
C ILE A 289 18.88 -10.90 -2.25
N ASP A 290 18.77 -12.22 -2.09
CA ASP A 290 17.90 -13.10 -2.85
C ASP A 290 16.48 -13.17 -2.28
N ALA A 291 16.31 -13.11 -0.96
CA ALA A 291 15.00 -13.08 -0.32
C ALA A 291 14.96 -12.36 1.04
N VAL A 292 13.75 -11.94 1.42
CA VAL A 292 13.42 -11.45 2.77
C VAL A 292 12.31 -12.33 3.33
N GLU A 293 12.52 -12.90 4.51
CA GLU A 293 11.52 -13.73 5.20
C GLU A 293 11.05 -13.06 6.48
N PHE A 294 9.76 -12.73 6.55
CA PHE A 294 9.13 -12.26 7.78
C PHE A 294 8.58 -13.44 8.57
N VAL A 295 9.14 -13.71 9.75
CA VAL A 295 8.78 -14.88 10.56
C VAL A 295 8.10 -14.45 11.85
N GLN A 296 6.99 -15.09 12.18
CA GLN A 296 6.25 -14.79 13.41
C GLN A 296 7.08 -15.19 14.64
N VAL A 297 7.23 -14.23 15.55
CA VAL A 297 7.92 -14.42 16.83
C VAL A 297 7.00 -14.04 18.02
N PRO A 298 7.22 -14.63 19.21
CA PRO A 298 6.55 -14.20 20.43
C PRO A 298 6.76 -12.71 20.75
N HIS A 299 5.80 -12.09 21.47
CA HIS A 299 5.86 -10.66 21.82
C HIS A 299 7.08 -10.26 22.64
N ASP A 300 7.59 -11.17 23.47
CA ASP A 300 8.76 -11.00 24.34
C ASP A 300 10.10 -11.29 23.63
N PHE A 301 10.07 -11.66 22.34
CA PHE A 301 11.27 -11.86 21.55
C PHE A 301 12.02 -10.54 21.34
N LYS A 302 13.24 -10.47 21.85
CA LYS A 302 14.19 -9.38 21.62
C LYS A 302 14.93 -9.67 20.31
N GLY A 303 14.35 -9.22 19.20
CA GLY A 303 14.81 -9.61 17.86
C GLY A 303 16.03 -8.83 17.39
N ILE A 304 17.05 -9.57 16.94
CA ILE A 304 18.12 -9.09 16.06
C ILE A 304 17.72 -9.47 14.63
N TYR A 305 17.88 -8.55 13.69
CA TYR A 305 17.74 -8.82 12.26
C TYR A 305 19.02 -9.53 11.84
N HIS A 306 18.92 -10.78 11.41
CA HIS A 306 20.10 -11.62 11.17
C HIS A 306 20.01 -12.37 9.84
N SER A 307 21.19 -12.71 9.32
CA SER A 307 21.37 -13.71 8.27
C SER A 307 21.15 -15.13 8.83
N PRO A 308 20.71 -16.12 8.03
CA PRO A 308 20.64 -17.53 8.44
C PRO A 308 21.98 -18.12 8.89
N SER A 309 23.10 -17.53 8.46
CA SER A 309 24.46 -18.03 8.68
C SER A 309 24.95 -17.88 10.13
N GLU A 310 24.45 -16.88 10.87
CA GLU A 310 24.85 -16.61 12.26
C GLU A 310 23.78 -17.09 13.26
N GLY A 311 24.13 -18.05 14.13
CA GLY A 311 23.28 -18.47 15.25
C GLY A 311 23.48 -17.58 16.48
N SER A 312 22.40 -17.01 17.02
CA SER A 312 22.14 -16.43 18.37
C SER A 312 23.22 -15.69 19.20
N HIS A 313 24.45 -15.51 18.72
CA HIS A 313 25.60 -14.98 19.47
C HIS A 313 26.38 -13.89 18.72
N SER A 314 25.80 -13.28 17.69
CA SER A 314 26.48 -12.23 16.95
C SER A 314 26.44 -10.88 17.66
N SER A 315 27.50 -10.10 17.47
CA SER A 315 27.49 -8.68 17.80
C SER A 315 26.46 -7.98 16.92
N SER A 316 25.58 -7.20 17.53
CA SER A 316 24.60 -6.40 16.80
C SER A 316 24.98 -4.92 16.81
N VAL A 317 24.71 -4.22 15.71
CA VAL A 317 24.71 -2.76 15.68
C VAL A 317 23.27 -2.29 15.80
N GLU A 318 22.99 -1.45 16.80
CA GLU A 318 21.69 -0.76 16.90
C GLU A 318 21.68 0.42 15.94
N VAL A 319 20.72 0.40 15.02
CA VAL A 319 20.51 1.49 14.08
C VAL A 319 19.26 2.25 14.49
N GLU A 320 19.42 3.56 14.67
CA GLU A 320 18.35 4.49 15.04
C GLU A 320 17.58 4.94 13.80
N SER A 321 16.25 5.01 13.91
CA SER A 321 15.37 5.54 12.87
C SER A 321 14.21 6.34 13.47
N ASP A 322 13.88 7.47 12.87
CA ASP A 322 12.70 8.25 13.25
C ASP A 322 11.42 7.52 12.83
N SER A 323 10.53 7.28 13.78
CA SER A 323 9.31 6.46 13.60
C SER A 323 8.03 7.26 13.80
N GLY A 324 8.06 8.56 13.50
CA GLY A 324 6.89 9.45 13.51
C GLY A 324 6.64 10.14 14.84
N PHE A 325 5.38 10.54 15.07
CA PHE A 325 4.95 11.28 16.26
C PHE A 325 3.60 10.80 16.80
N GLY A 326 3.40 11.00 18.09
CA GLY A 326 2.12 10.85 18.76
C GLY A 326 1.46 12.20 19.01
N ALA A 327 0.14 12.27 18.86
CA ALA A 327 -0.66 13.43 19.19
C ALA A 327 -2.00 13.04 19.84
N VAL A 328 -2.55 13.94 20.65
CA VAL A 328 -3.94 13.87 21.10
C VAL A 328 -4.78 14.73 20.15
N ILE A 329 -5.83 14.13 19.58
CA ILE A 329 -6.78 14.80 18.68
C ILE A 329 -8.11 14.91 19.39
N MET A 330 -8.63 16.14 19.51
CA MET A 330 -9.94 16.41 20.10
C MET A 330 -11.03 16.37 19.02
N ASN A 331 -12.06 15.58 19.26
CA ASN A 331 -13.15 15.37 18.33
C ASN A 331 -14.16 16.52 18.36
N VAL A 332 -13.89 17.59 17.60
CA VAL A 332 -14.74 18.79 17.53
C VAL A 332 -15.67 18.78 16.32
N CYS A 333 -16.12 17.61 15.86
CA CYS A 333 -17.03 17.53 14.72
C CYS A 333 -18.35 18.27 15.02
N PRO A 334 -18.89 19.08 14.08
CA PRO A 334 -20.02 19.98 14.38
C PRO A 334 -21.28 19.31 14.94
N ASP A 335 -21.56 18.08 14.52
CA ASP A 335 -22.76 17.33 14.93
C ASP A 335 -22.60 16.59 16.27
N ARG A 336 -21.42 16.63 16.89
CA ARG A 336 -21.14 15.93 18.16
C ARG A 336 -21.65 16.72 19.35
N VAL A 337 -22.54 16.11 20.13
CA VAL A 337 -22.99 16.62 21.43
C VAL A 337 -22.08 16.08 22.53
N SER A 338 -21.11 16.88 22.95
CA SER A 338 -20.18 16.59 24.05
C SER A 338 -19.58 17.87 24.59
N GLN A 339 -19.18 17.88 25.86
CA GLN A 339 -18.42 18.98 26.47
C GLN A 339 -17.10 19.30 25.74
N ILE A 340 -16.57 18.41 24.91
CA ILE A 340 -15.38 18.68 24.07
C ILE A 340 -15.62 19.83 23.06
N GLN A 341 -16.87 20.16 22.76
CA GLN A 341 -17.22 21.32 21.92
C GLN A 341 -16.91 22.66 22.59
N ARG A 342 -16.84 22.70 23.92
CA ARG A 342 -16.56 23.91 24.69
C ARG A 342 -15.07 24.23 24.65
N ILE A 343 -14.72 25.43 24.17
CA ILE A 343 -13.32 25.83 24.01
C ILE A 343 -12.58 25.85 25.35
N GLU A 344 -13.23 26.27 26.43
CA GLU A 344 -12.62 26.30 27.76
C GLU A 344 -12.29 24.90 28.30
N VAL A 345 -13.06 23.87 27.91
CA VAL A 345 -12.75 22.47 28.22
C VAL A 345 -11.49 22.06 27.47
N ARG A 346 -11.43 22.31 26.15
CA ARG A 346 -10.28 21.94 25.33
C ARG A 346 -9.00 22.65 25.74
N GLU A 347 -9.06 23.95 26.01
CA GLU A 347 -7.91 24.74 26.47
C GLU A 347 -7.37 24.21 27.80
N TYR A 348 -8.24 23.85 28.75
CA TYR A 348 -7.81 23.27 30.02
C TYR A 348 -7.18 21.89 29.83
N LEU A 349 -7.79 21.00 29.04
CA LEU A 349 -7.20 19.69 28.72
C LEU A 349 -5.85 19.83 28.02
N HIS A 350 -5.73 20.77 27.07
CA HIS A 350 -4.47 21.06 26.39
C HIS A 350 -3.40 21.53 27.37
N TRP A 351 -3.72 22.46 28.25
CA TRP A 351 -2.79 22.92 29.28
C TRP A 351 -2.35 21.79 30.20
N ILE A 352 -3.26 20.93 30.66
CA ILE A 352 -2.95 19.76 31.50
C ILE A 352 -2.01 18.79 30.78
N ILE A 353 -2.31 18.44 29.52
CA ILE A 353 -1.45 17.58 28.71
C ILE A 353 -0.07 18.22 28.54
N ALA A 354 -0.01 19.51 28.22
CA ALA A 354 1.25 20.24 28.05
C ALA A 354 2.08 20.31 29.34
N LYS A 355 1.44 20.52 30.50
CA LYS A 355 2.05 20.57 31.84
C LYS A 355 2.74 19.26 32.19
N HIS A 356 2.10 18.12 31.90
CA HIS A 356 2.58 16.80 32.29
C HIS A 356 3.38 16.07 31.20
N ARG A 357 3.38 16.59 29.97
CA ARG A 357 4.01 15.99 28.77
C ARG A 357 5.40 15.43 29.01
N GLY A 358 6.23 16.10 29.82
CA GLY A 358 7.60 15.68 30.13
C GLY A 358 7.73 14.27 30.72
N THR A 359 6.66 13.71 31.28
CA THR A 359 6.63 12.36 31.90
C THR A 359 6.27 11.25 30.91
N ILE A 360 5.91 11.56 29.66
CA ILE A 360 5.49 10.55 28.68
C ILE A 360 6.61 9.52 28.36
N SER A 361 7.87 9.92 28.50
CA SER A 361 9.04 9.03 28.31
C SER A 361 9.12 7.90 29.34
N ASP A 362 8.46 8.04 30.49
CA ASP A 362 8.40 6.98 31.51
C ASP A 362 7.54 5.78 31.03
N CYS A 363 6.69 6.00 30.02
CA CYS A 363 5.79 4.97 29.47
C CYS A 363 6.46 4.11 28.39
N ASP A 364 7.34 4.70 27.59
CA ASP A 364 8.13 4.01 26.58
C ASP A 364 9.47 4.73 26.38
N PRO A 365 10.62 4.05 26.54
CA PRO A 365 11.93 4.67 26.38
C PRO A 365 12.19 5.20 24.96
N ARG A 366 11.37 4.78 23.98
CA ARG A 366 11.41 5.25 22.59
C ARG A 366 10.74 6.60 22.39
N TRP A 367 9.99 7.09 23.38
CA TRP A 367 9.23 8.32 23.27
C TRP A 367 10.00 9.50 23.85
N THR A 368 10.19 10.53 23.03
CA THR A 368 10.75 11.82 23.44
C THR A 368 9.61 12.84 23.49
N PRO A 369 9.40 13.59 24.60
CA PRO A 369 8.28 14.51 24.72
C PRO A 369 8.34 15.61 23.65
N ASN A 370 7.23 15.88 22.96
CA ASN A 370 7.18 16.89 21.90
C ASN A 370 6.23 18.06 22.24
N GLY A 371 6.81 19.22 22.56
CA GLY A 371 6.09 20.49 22.75
C GLY A 371 6.26 21.48 21.60
N MET A 372 6.64 21.00 20.41
CA MET A 372 6.90 21.80 19.22
C MET A 372 6.01 21.34 18.06
N SER A 373 6.25 21.90 16.87
CA SER A 373 5.64 21.45 15.62
C SER A 373 5.92 19.97 15.36
N VAL A 374 4.96 19.28 14.73
CA VAL A 374 5.14 17.93 14.16
C VAL A 374 5.74 17.98 12.75
N LEU A 375 5.90 19.18 12.18
CA LEU A 375 6.58 19.41 10.90
C LEU A 375 8.07 19.63 11.17
N GLY A 376 8.92 18.73 10.67
CA GLY A 376 10.33 18.58 11.09
C GLY A 376 11.24 19.80 10.90
N SER A 377 10.85 20.80 10.11
CA SER A 377 11.64 22.00 9.82
C SER A 377 11.40 23.17 10.79
N HIS A 378 10.47 23.05 11.75
CA HIS A 378 10.01 24.16 12.57
C HIS A 378 10.10 23.91 14.07
N HIS A 379 11.25 24.27 14.66
CA HIS A 379 11.44 24.27 16.12
C HIS A 379 10.85 25.54 16.75
N HIS A 380 9.52 25.64 16.79
CA HIS A 380 8.84 26.67 17.59
C HIS A 380 8.19 26.03 18.80
N GLN A 381 8.60 26.44 20.00
CA GLN A 381 8.00 25.97 21.23
C GLN A 381 6.58 26.51 21.36
N LEU A 382 5.64 25.61 21.58
CA LEU A 382 4.24 25.94 21.74
C LEU A 382 4.01 26.31 23.22
N THR A 383 3.77 27.59 23.49
CA THR A 383 3.44 28.06 24.83
C THR A 383 1.94 27.99 25.06
N VAL A 384 1.52 27.26 26.09
CA VAL A 384 0.11 27.17 26.52
C VAL A 384 -0.01 27.84 27.88
N SER A 385 -0.85 28.87 27.97
CA SER A 385 -1.14 29.57 29.22
C SER A 385 -2.08 28.74 30.09
N GLU A 386 -1.95 28.84 31.42
CA GLU A 386 -2.89 28.22 32.37
C GLU A 386 -4.27 28.88 32.24
N PRO A 387 -5.32 28.14 31.84
CA PRO A 387 -6.66 28.67 31.75
C PRO A 387 -7.43 28.44 33.05
N VAL A 388 -8.58 29.09 33.19
CA VAL A 388 -9.49 28.85 34.31
C VAL A 388 -10.04 27.43 34.20
N ARG A 389 -10.00 26.66 35.29
CA ARG A 389 -10.57 25.31 35.33
C ARG A 389 -12.08 25.35 35.02
N PRO A 390 -12.54 24.66 33.97
CA PRO A 390 -13.96 24.59 33.63
C PRO A 390 -14.69 23.60 34.54
N GLN A 391 -16.01 23.73 34.59
CA GLN A 391 -16.86 22.68 35.13
C GLN A 391 -17.02 21.55 34.10
N PHE A 392 -16.69 20.32 34.51
CA PHE A 392 -16.96 19.10 33.75
C PHE A 392 -18.36 18.60 34.12
N GLU A 393 -19.22 18.41 33.12
CA GLU A 393 -20.61 17.97 33.30
C GLU A 393 -20.76 16.47 33.10
N GLU A 394 -19.85 15.88 32.35
CA GLU A 394 -19.79 14.47 31.99
C GLU A 394 -18.32 13.99 32.00
N PRO A 395 -18.02 12.70 31.92
CA PRO A 395 -16.65 12.23 31.73
C PRO A 395 -16.16 12.48 30.29
N ILE A 396 -14.87 12.76 30.14
CA ILE A 396 -14.19 12.81 28.83
C ILE A 396 -13.98 11.38 28.32
N ILE A 397 -14.52 11.07 27.15
CA ILE A 397 -14.45 9.72 26.57
C ILE A 397 -13.19 9.58 25.70
N ILE A 398 -12.31 8.63 26.03
CA ILE A 398 -11.04 8.39 25.34
C ILE A 398 -11.11 7.09 24.54
N ARG A 399 -10.73 7.11 23.26
CA ARG A 399 -10.57 5.89 22.46
C ARG A 399 -9.26 5.19 22.79
N CYS A 400 -9.32 3.90 23.11
CA CYS A 400 -8.16 3.06 23.36
C CYS A 400 -8.12 1.84 22.44
N ALA A 401 -6.91 1.50 21.99
CA ALA A 401 -6.59 0.23 21.35
C ALA A 401 -5.21 -0.24 21.82
N ASN A 402 -4.85 -1.50 21.55
CA ASN A 402 -3.61 -2.09 22.05
C ASN A 402 -2.35 -1.26 21.72
N HIS A 403 -2.28 -0.63 20.55
CA HIS A 403 -1.12 0.18 20.12
C HIS A 403 -1.04 1.55 20.81
N THR A 404 -2.15 2.10 21.32
CA THR A 404 -2.23 3.37 22.04
C THR A 404 -2.37 3.20 23.55
N ALA A 405 -2.48 1.97 24.05
CA ALA A 405 -2.79 1.66 25.44
C ALA A 405 -1.86 2.33 26.46
N LYS A 406 -0.54 2.37 26.20
CA LYS A 406 0.43 3.02 27.09
C LYS A 406 0.19 4.53 27.24
N ALA A 407 0.03 5.23 26.12
CA ALA A 407 -0.25 6.67 26.12
C ALA A 407 -1.65 6.98 26.66
N THR A 408 -2.61 6.07 26.44
CA THR A 408 -3.96 6.18 27.01
C THR A 408 -3.93 6.05 28.53
N GLN A 409 -3.20 5.07 29.05
CA GLN A 409 -3.04 4.90 30.50
C GLN A 409 -2.37 6.13 31.13
N TRP A 410 -1.30 6.63 30.51
CA TRP A 410 -0.65 7.87 30.94
C TRP A 410 -1.62 9.06 31.03
N LEU A 411 -2.49 9.21 30.04
CA LEU A 411 -3.47 10.30 30.01
C LEU A 411 -4.52 10.15 31.12
N ILE A 412 -4.99 8.91 31.38
CA ILE A 412 -5.92 8.60 32.46
C ILE A 412 -5.29 8.92 33.81
N ASP A 413 -4.05 8.47 34.05
CA ASP A 413 -3.35 8.71 35.32
C ASP A 413 -3.21 10.21 35.60
N ILE A 414 -2.94 11.02 34.56
CA ILE A 414 -2.90 12.48 34.68
C ILE A 414 -4.28 13.05 34.98
N PHE A 415 -5.31 12.60 34.27
CA PHE A 415 -6.67 13.08 34.48
C PHE A 415 -7.19 12.74 35.88
N GLU A 416 -6.91 11.54 36.39
CA GLU A 416 -7.24 11.14 37.76
C GLU A 416 -6.54 12.03 38.80
N ASN A 417 -5.22 12.26 38.63
CA ASN A 417 -4.44 13.11 39.52
C ASN A 417 -4.90 14.58 39.53
N GLU A 418 -5.39 15.07 38.39
CA GLU A 418 -5.92 16.43 38.24
C GLU A 418 -7.44 16.49 38.51
N GLY A 419 -8.10 15.37 38.84
CA GLY A 419 -9.53 15.29 39.15
C GLY A 419 -10.43 15.58 37.94
N ILE A 420 -10.00 15.23 36.73
CA ILE A 420 -10.76 15.33 35.48
C ILE A 420 -11.51 14.00 35.28
N PRO A 421 -12.85 14.00 35.23
CA PRO A 421 -13.61 12.78 35.00
C PRO A 421 -13.35 12.28 33.57
N SER A 422 -13.01 11.00 33.43
CA SER A 422 -12.78 10.38 32.12
C SER A 422 -13.17 8.91 32.10
N ASP A 423 -13.56 8.43 30.92
CA ASP A 423 -13.90 7.04 30.64
C ASP A 423 -13.18 6.57 29.37
N VAL A 424 -12.97 5.26 29.24
CA VAL A 424 -12.23 4.67 28.13
C VAL A 424 -13.12 3.70 27.34
N ARG A 425 -13.12 3.85 26.02
CA ARG A 425 -13.75 2.89 25.09
C ARG A 425 -12.67 2.09 24.35
N TRP A 426 -12.70 0.78 24.53
CA TRP A 426 -11.72 -0.15 23.96
C TRP A 426 -12.18 -0.71 22.61
N PHE A 427 -11.26 -0.72 21.64
CA PHE A 427 -11.47 -1.25 20.30
C PHE A 427 -10.29 -2.11 19.85
N SER A 428 -10.52 -3.02 18.90
CA SER A 428 -9.41 -3.71 18.24
C SER A 428 -8.68 -2.76 17.28
N PHE A 429 -7.45 -3.09 16.90
CA PHE A 429 -6.72 -2.29 15.91
C PHE A 429 -7.48 -2.22 14.57
N ALA A 430 -8.04 -3.34 14.12
CA ALA A 430 -8.83 -3.39 12.89
C ALA A 430 -10.05 -2.46 12.99
N ASP A 431 -10.77 -2.45 14.12
CA ASP A 431 -11.91 -1.55 14.32
C ASP A 431 -11.48 -0.09 14.25
N THR A 432 -10.31 0.27 14.80
CA THR A 432 -9.80 1.66 14.74
C THR A 432 -9.44 2.14 13.34
N LEU A 433 -9.14 1.21 12.42
CA LEU A 433 -8.91 1.50 11.00
C LEU A 433 -10.21 1.59 10.21
N THR A 434 -11.30 1.01 10.73
CA THR A 434 -12.63 1.15 10.15
C THR A 434 -13.34 2.38 10.70
N ARG A 435 -13.92 3.20 9.83
CA ARG A 435 -14.72 4.37 10.21
C ARG A 435 -16.13 3.99 10.70
N GLN A 436 -16.24 2.95 11.51
CA GLN A 436 -17.52 2.57 12.10
C GLN A 436 -17.99 3.68 13.06
N PRO A 437 -19.30 4.03 13.09
CA PRO A 437 -19.80 5.12 13.92
C PRO A 437 -19.37 5.03 15.39
N ASP A 438 -19.41 3.84 15.97
CA ASP A 438 -19.07 3.60 17.38
C ASP A 438 -17.60 3.90 17.69
N THR A 439 -16.68 3.72 16.72
CA THR A 439 -15.24 3.96 16.92
C THR A 439 -14.87 5.44 16.84
N LEU A 440 -15.79 6.26 16.30
CA LEU A 440 -15.68 7.71 16.19
C LEU A 440 -16.44 8.45 17.31
N ASP A 441 -17.34 7.76 18.03
CA ASP A 441 -18.09 8.33 19.15
C ASP A 441 -17.24 8.44 20.43
N VAL A 442 -16.19 9.26 20.39
CA VAL A 442 -15.28 9.56 21.50
C VAL A 442 -14.89 11.04 21.48
N ASP A 443 -14.43 11.56 22.61
CA ASP A 443 -13.97 12.96 22.72
C ASP A 443 -12.50 13.09 22.33
N LEU A 444 -11.66 12.13 22.73
CA LEU A 444 -10.22 12.16 22.48
C LEU A 444 -9.77 10.92 21.70
N PHE A 445 -8.98 11.17 20.66
CA PHE A 445 -8.17 10.16 20.00
C PHE A 445 -6.71 10.35 20.40
N ILE A 446 -6.06 9.28 20.83
CA ILE A 446 -4.60 9.22 20.82
C ILE A 446 -4.19 8.60 19.49
N HIS A 447 -3.42 9.34 18.71
CA HIS A 447 -3.08 8.99 17.34
C HIS A 447 -1.56 8.99 17.15
N GLY A 448 -1.05 7.93 16.55
CA GLY A 448 0.34 7.87 16.07
C GLY A 448 0.34 8.06 14.56
N GLU A 449 1.20 8.94 14.06
CA GLU A 449 1.32 9.25 12.64
C GLU A 449 2.77 9.17 12.18
N ILE A 450 2.99 8.64 10.98
CA ILE A 450 4.31 8.58 10.35
C ILE A 450 4.21 9.18 8.97
N PHE A 451 4.96 10.26 8.72
CA PHE A 451 5.02 10.86 7.41
C PHE A 451 5.93 10.07 6.47
N GLU A 452 5.51 10.00 5.20
CA GLU A 452 6.36 9.55 4.10
C GLU A 452 7.45 10.59 3.83
N SER A 453 8.39 10.24 2.93
CA SER A 453 9.46 11.15 2.49
C SER A 453 8.94 12.52 2.03
N ASN A 454 7.75 12.54 1.40
CA ASN A 454 7.04 13.78 1.10
C ASN A 454 6.28 14.28 2.33
N GLN A 455 6.95 14.96 3.26
CA GLN A 455 6.32 15.43 4.50
C GLN A 455 5.20 16.46 4.26
N ASP A 456 5.40 17.37 3.30
CA ASP A 456 4.41 18.41 3.01
C ASP A 456 3.09 17.83 2.49
N PHE A 457 3.20 16.85 1.60
CA PHE A 457 2.02 16.11 1.15
C PHE A 457 1.48 15.19 2.26
N SER A 458 2.34 14.58 3.06
CA SER A 458 1.92 13.68 4.15
C SER A 458 1.08 14.40 5.20
N PHE A 459 1.40 15.65 5.52
CA PHE A 459 0.56 16.46 6.41
C PHE A 459 -0.80 16.73 5.77
N TYR A 460 -0.85 17.19 4.51
CA TYR A 460 -2.13 17.37 3.80
C TYR A 460 -2.94 16.07 3.73
N HIS A 461 -2.28 14.94 3.45
CA HIS A 461 -2.89 13.63 3.47
C HIS A 461 -3.43 13.29 4.86
N PHE A 462 -2.68 13.54 5.94
CA PHE A 462 -3.14 13.35 7.31
C PHE A 462 -4.42 14.14 7.63
N LEU A 463 -4.59 15.34 7.08
CA LEU A 463 -5.83 16.11 7.27
C LEU A 463 -7.03 15.54 6.50
N LYS A 464 -6.77 14.87 5.36
CA LYS A 464 -7.79 14.57 4.34
C LYS A 464 -8.08 13.08 4.13
N ASN A 465 -7.23 12.18 4.60
CA ASN A 465 -7.41 10.75 4.37
C ASN A 465 -8.41 10.14 5.36
N GLY A 466 -9.19 9.16 4.89
CA GLY A 466 -10.26 8.54 5.67
C GLY A 466 -9.81 7.80 6.93
N PHE A 467 -8.54 7.42 7.07
CA PHE A 467 -8.04 6.75 8.27
C PHE A 467 -7.71 7.73 9.40
N SER A 468 -7.62 9.03 9.10
CA SER A 468 -7.30 10.06 10.08
C SER A 468 -8.49 10.41 10.99
N PRO A 469 -8.25 10.63 12.30
CA PRO A 469 -9.27 11.19 13.19
C PRO A 469 -9.67 12.63 12.81
N LEU A 470 -8.83 13.36 12.06
CA LEU A 470 -9.13 14.72 11.60
C LEU A 470 -10.05 14.76 10.37
N TYR A 471 -10.19 13.65 9.64
CA TYR A 471 -10.96 13.60 8.40
C TYR A 471 -12.36 14.20 8.53
N GLN A 472 -13.10 13.81 9.58
CA GLN A 472 -14.50 14.20 9.71
C GLN A 472 -14.64 15.71 9.88
N LEU A 473 -13.82 16.31 10.74
CA LEU A 473 -13.73 17.76 10.92
C LEU A 473 -13.52 18.47 9.58
N PHE A 474 -12.52 18.05 8.82
CA PHE A 474 -12.18 18.65 7.53
C PHE A 474 -13.21 18.36 6.42
N SER A 475 -14.01 17.31 6.56
CA SER A 475 -15.04 16.91 5.60
C SER A 475 -16.43 17.48 5.89
N GLU A 476 -16.69 17.97 7.10
CA GLU A 476 -18.02 18.42 7.54
C GLU A 476 -18.05 19.90 7.91
N ASP A 477 -16.98 20.45 8.48
CA ASP A 477 -16.92 21.85 8.90
C ASP A 477 -16.47 22.80 7.78
N GLU A 478 -17.30 23.80 7.47
CA GLU A 478 -17.07 24.75 6.37
C GLU A 478 -15.80 25.60 6.51
N LYS A 479 -15.39 25.94 7.75
CA LYS A 479 -14.16 26.69 7.98
C LYS A 479 -12.95 25.83 7.62
N TRP A 480 -12.93 24.57 8.06
CA TRP A 480 -11.81 23.67 7.81
C TRP A 480 -11.76 23.18 6.34
N LYS A 481 -12.91 22.96 5.71
CA LYS A 481 -13.00 22.74 4.26
C LYS A 481 -12.39 23.89 3.46
N GLY A 482 -12.72 25.13 3.82
CA GLY A 482 -12.18 26.33 3.15
C GLY A 482 -10.66 26.44 3.24
N TRP A 483 -10.05 25.89 4.28
CA TRP A 483 -8.60 25.77 4.37
C TRP A 483 -8.02 24.71 3.41
N LEU A 484 -8.63 23.53 3.32
CA LEU A 484 -8.15 22.48 2.41
C LEU A 484 -8.29 22.86 0.94
N GLU A 485 -9.28 23.68 0.57
CA GLU A 485 -9.46 24.12 -0.82
C GLU A 485 -8.28 25.00 -1.29
N GLN A 486 -7.60 25.71 -0.39
CA GLN A 486 -6.44 26.52 -0.75
C GLN A 486 -5.33 25.68 -1.39
N TYR A 487 -5.11 24.46 -0.89
CA TYR A 487 -4.08 23.55 -1.41
C TYR A 487 -4.23 23.30 -2.90
N ARG A 488 -5.46 23.27 -3.43
CA ARG A 488 -5.74 23.03 -4.85
C ARG A 488 -5.04 24.02 -5.78
N HIS A 489 -4.91 25.27 -5.33
CA HIS A 489 -4.42 26.39 -6.12
C HIS A 489 -3.07 26.92 -5.65
N THR A 490 -2.64 26.59 -4.42
CA THR A 490 -1.32 26.92 -3.91
C THR A 490 -0.26 26.03 -4.58
N PRO A 491 0.78 26.61 -5.23
CA PRO A 491 1.91 25.85 -5.75
C PRO A 491 2.53 24.95 -4.68
N PHE A 492 2.96 23.74 -5.06
CA PHE A 492 3.40 22.74 -4.10
C PHE A 492 4.60 23.20 -3.25
N GLU A 493 5.48 24.01 -3.83
CA GLU A 493 6.67 24.58 -3.18
C GLU A 493 6.32 25.56 -2.05
N GLU A 494 5.08 26.06 -2.02
CA GLU A 494 4.58 26.95 -0.96
C GLU A 494 3.82 26.19 0.16
N TRP A 495 3.69 24.86 0.05
CA TRP A 495 2.89 24.07 0.97
C TRP A 495 3.44 24.07 2.39
N ALA A 496 4.76 24.08 2.58
CA ALA A 496 5.36 24.14 3.91
C ALA A 496 4.81 25.32 4.74
N ALA A 497 4.65 26.49 4.13
CA ALA A 497 4.09 27.67 4.80
C ALA A 497 2.60 27.54 5.09
N LEU A 498 1.84 26.88 4.20
CA LEU A 498 0.41 26.60 4.39
C LEU A 498 0.18 25.56 5.50
N ASN A 499 0.94 24.47 5.47
CA ASN A 499 0.98 23.42 6.48
C ASN A 499 1.24 24.00 7.86
N LEU A 500 2.27 24.84 8.00
CA LEU A 500 2.61 25.47 9.28
C LEU A 500 1.48 26.39 9.79
N LYS A 501 0.79 27.13 8.92
CA LYS A 501 -0.34 27.97 9.33
C LYS A 501 -1.48 27.11 9.86
N LEU A 502 -1.81 26.02 9.17
CA LEU A 502 -2.89 25.12 9.54
C LEU A 502 -2.61 24.38 10.84
N GLU A 503 -1.40 23.86 10.98
CA GLU A 503 -0.94 23.22 12.21
C GLU A 503 -1.07 24.17 13.41
N LYS A 504 -0.57 25.40 13.29
CA LYS A 504 -0.69 26.43 14.33
C LYS A 504 -2.15 26.71 14.70
N MET A 505 -3.06 26.69 13.74
CA MET A 505 -4.48 26.86 14.01
C MET A 505 -5.09 25.67 14.75
N LEU A 506 -4.78 24.45 14.33
CA LEU A 506 -5.23 23.23 15.01
C LEU A 506 -4.75 23.19 16.47
N ILE A 507 -3.50 23.58 16.73
CA ILE A 507 -2.95 23.65 18.08
C ILE A 507 -3.59 24.78 18.88
N LYS A 508 -3.74 25.98 18.29
CA LYS A 508 -4.33 27.14 18.96
C LYS A 508 -5.78 26.88 19.38
N GLU A 509 -6.55 26.16 18.56
CA GLU A 509 -7.94 25.80 18.87
C GLU A 509 -8.05 24.54 19.74
N SER A 510 -6.90 24.03 20.21
CA SER A 510 -6.77 22.83 21.03
C SER A 510 -7.42 21.60 20.39
N ILE A 511 -7.31 21.48 19.07
CA ILE A 511 -7.81 20.34 18.29
C ILE A 511 -6.73 19.27 18.15
N MET A 512 -5.48 19.68 17.97
CA MET A 512 -4.33 18.77 17.87
C MET A 512 -3.27 19.18 18.87
N ILE A 513 -2.87 18.25 19.73
CA ILE A 513 -1.84 18.46 20.74
C ILE A 513 -0.69 17.49 20.47
N PRO A 514 0.47 17.98 20.01
CA PRO A 514 1.68 17.17 19.91
C PRO A 514 2.04 16.58 21.28
N LEU A 515 2.38 15.29 21.31
CA LEU A 515 2.62 14.55 22.54
C LEU A 515 4.07 14.05 22.62
N TYR A 516 4.52 13.29 21.63
CA TYR A 516 5.88 12.73 21.59
C TYR A 516 6.37 12.52 20.16
N HIS A 517 7.69 12.44 19.98
CA HIS A 517 8.33 11.78 18.84
C HIS A 517 8.70 10.35 19.24
N GLU A 518 8.58 9.41 18.29
CA GLU A 518 8.98 8.02 18.51
C GLU A 518 10.24 7.70 17.71
N LYS A 519 11.23 7.11 18.37
CA LYS A 519 12.42 6.54 17.75
C LYS A 519 12.39 5.02 17.77
N LYS A 520 12.86 4.39 16.71
CA LYS A 520 13.07 2.94 16.65
C LYS A 520 14.56 2.65 16.70
N TYR A 521 14.92 1.64 17.46
CA TYR A 521 16.26 1.06 17.49
C TYR A 521 16.13 -0.35 16.94
N ILE A 522 16.75 -0.58 15.78
CA ILE A 522 16.69 -1.86 15.09
C ILE A 522 18.09 -2.48 15.15
N PRO A 523 18.28 -3.57 15.90
CA PRO A 523 19.56 -4.26 15.93
C PRO A 523 19.73 -5.13 14.68
N PHE A 524 20.83 -4.92 13.95
CA PHE A 524 21.26 -5.74 12.82
C PHE A 524 22.52 -6.53 13.17
N SER A 525 22.64 -7.76 12.66
CA SER A 525 23.89 -8.51 12.72
C SER A 525 25.01 -7.81 11.93
N THR A 526 26.26 -7.96 12.39
CA THR A 526 27.42 -7.23 11.83
C THR A 526 27.81 -7.62 10.40
N ASP A 527 27.30 -8.74 9.90
CA ASP A 527 27.46 -9.20 8.52
C ASP A 527 26.48 -8.52 7.55
N ILE A 528 25.40 -7.91 8.04
CA ILE A 528 24.46 -7.14 7.21
C ILE A 528 25.04 -5.76 6.93
N MET A 529 25.20 -5.46 5.64
CA MET A 529 25.85 -4.25 5.15
C MET A 529 24.89 -3.33 4.39
N ASN A 530 25.28 -2.05 4.26
CA ASN A 530 24.51 -0.99 3.58
C ASN A 530 23.10 -0.78 4.13
N ILE A 531 22.99 -0.72 5.46
CA ILE A 531 21.73 -0.42 6.14
C ILE A 531 21.39 1.06 5.90
N GLU A 532 20.58 1.30 4.88
CA GLU A 532 20.02 2.61 4.52
C GLU A 532 18.53 2.62 4.83
N PHE A 533 18.02 3.73 5.37
CA PHE A 533 16.59 3.90 5.58
C PHE A 533 15.93 4.57 4.40
N LYS A 534 14.66 4.26 4.21
CA LYS A 534 13.79 4.82 3.19
C LYS A 534 12.46 5.21 3.85
N HIS A 535 11.37 5.09 3.10
CA HIS A 535 10.01 5.43 3.51
C HIS A 535 9.66 4.92 4.93
N PHE A 536 8.98 5.76 5.71
CA PHE A 536 8.48 5.45 7.06
C PHE A 536 9.55 5.01 8.09
N GLY A 537 10.83 5.30 7.86
CA GLY A 537 11.91 4.88 8.77
C GLY A 537 12.25 3.40 8.70
N TYR A 538 11.97 2.74 7.56
CA TYR A 538 12.34 1.34 7.35
C TYR A 538 13.53 1.18 6.43
N VAL A 539 14.25 0.08 6.61
CA VAL A 539 15.44 -0.24 5.84
C VAL A 539 15.08 -0.60 4.39
N ASP A 540 15.87 -0.08 3.45
CA ASP A 540 15.80 -0.43 2.03
C ASP A 540 16.45 -1.81 1.82
N PHE A 541 15.62 -2.84 1.73
CA PHE A 541 16.08 -4.20 1.50
C PHE A 541 16.78 -4.41 0.16
N SER A 542 16.56 -3.54 -0.82
CA SER A 542 17.19 -3.69 -2.13
C SER A 542 18.70 -3.40 -2.12
N LYS A 543 19.18 -2.64 -1.12
CA LYS A 543 20.57 -2.24 -0.98
C LYS A 543 21.36 -3.08 0.03
N LEU A 544 20.66 -3.87 0.85
CA LEU A 544 21.27 -4.76 1.82
C LEU A 544 22.01 -5.90 1.12
N TRP A 545 23.17 -6.26 1.66
CA TRP A 545 23.91 -7.46 1.26
C TRP A 545 24.55 -8.13 2.47
N VAL A 546 24.80 -9.43 2.37
CA VAL A 546 25.45 -10.23 3.41
C VAL A 546 26.95 -10.29 3.11
N ARG A 547 27.78 -9.82 4.04
CA ARG A 547 29.22 -9.88 3.89
C ARG A 547 29.69 -11.34 3.98
N PRO A 548 30.39 -11.88 2.97
CA PRO A 548 30.93 -13.22 3.05
C PRO A 548 32.11 -13.28 4.02
N GLU A 549 32.24 -14.40 4.73
CA GLU A 549 33.48 -14.75 5.44
C GLU A 549 34.53 -15.18 4.40
N VAL A 550 35.65 -14.46 4.30
CA VAL A 550 36.76 -14.74 3.37
C VAL A 550 38.02 -15.10 4.13
#